data_AF-A0AAU3Q3Y5-F1
#
_entry.id   AF-A0AAU3Q3Y5-F1
#
_cell.length_a   1.000
_cell.length_b   1.000
_cell.length_c   1.000
_cell.angle_alpha   90.00
_cell.angle_beta   90.00
_cell.angle_gamma   90.00
#
_symmetry.space_group_name_H-M   'P 1'
#
loop_
_entity.id
_entity.type
_entity.pdbx_description
1 polymer ?
#
loop_
_entity_poly.entity_id
_entity_poly.type
_entity_poly.pdbx_seq_one_letter_code
_entity_poly.pdbx_strand_id
1 'polypeptide(L)'
;MTGTTDLASATTLHEDSIVALREILDDPSLPVGTTVEGPDGQRISRLREALDHLVTVRAGAAVIESAEAGAHLLRALSVLDTDLADVLDRHVGAVRALSGVEAGRARNAVLGDVGRGDLIAFASTVRQWNWDEVAPDSVRPLRRAHGEIVVDDFPGLYDTVLAWHPGIGGLVAISTHRQGLSWEPADGDAESAHTWVLTLDAVTFHADDVIPLDHDPRRAY
;
A
#
# COMPACT_ATOMS: atom_id res chain seq x y z
N MET A 1 2.18 -21.69 25.70
CA MET A 1 0.80 -21.82 25.17
C MET A 1 -0.18 -20.79 25.74
N THR A 2 0.30 -19.64 26.25
CA THR A 2 -0.54 -18.60 26.87
C THR A 2 -0.74 -17.36 25.99
N GLY A 3 0.07 -17.19 24.92
CA GLY A 3 0.00 -16.00 24.06
C GLY A 3 -1.05 -16.05 22.94
N THR A 4 -1.57 -17.22 22.57
CA THR A 4 -2.56 -17.35 21.47
C THR A 4 -3.97 -16.97 21.94
N THR A 5 -4.34 -17.40 23.15
CA THR A 5 -5.66 -17.16 23.75
C THR A 5 -5.87 -15.68 24.14
N ASP A 6 -4.78 -14.98 24.50
CA ASP A 6 -4.81 -13.56 24.86
C ASP A 6 -5.00 -12.65 23.63
N LEU A 7 -4.40 -13.01 22.48
CA LEU A 7 -4.60 -12.30 21.21
C LEU A 7 -6.01 -12.49 20.62
N ALA A 8 -6.54 -13.71 20.66
CA ALA A 8 -7.89 -14.02 20.14
C ALA A 8 -8.98 -13.29 20.92
N SER A 9 -8.78 -13.07 22.22
CA SER A 9 -9.73 -12.33 23.08
C SER A 9 -9.68 -10.81 22.85
N ALA A 10 -8.57 -10.30 22.32
CA ALA A 10 -8.33 -8.87 22.10
C ALA A 10 -8.58 -8.42 20.65
N THR A 11 -8.93 -9.34 19.75
CA THR A 11 -9.12 -9.07 18.31
C THR A 11 -10.42 -9.64 17.77
N THR A 12 -10.79 -9.18 16.58
CA THR A 12 -11.78 -9.85 15.72
C THR A 12 -11.22 -11.07 14.99
N LEU A 13 -9.94 -11.45 15.22
CA LEU A 13 -9.32 -12.61 14.59
C LEU A 13 -9.61 -13.87 15.41
N HIS A 14 -10.13 -14.89 14.75
CA HIS A 14 -10.29 -16.22 15.37
C HIS A 14 -8.92 -16.87 15.63
N GLU A 15 -8.86 -17.75 16.64
CA GLU A 15 -7.62 -18.45 17.01
C GLU A 15 -7.00 -19.21 15.83
N ASP A 16 -7.83 -19.87 15.02
CA ASP A 16 -7.39 -20.59 13.81
C ASP A 16 -6.71 -19.66 12.79
N SER A 17 -7.19 -18.41 12.65
CA SER A 17 -6.55 -17.41 11.78
C SER A 17 -5.19 -16.98 12.34
N ILE A 18 -5.05 -16.86 13.66
CA ILE A 18 -3.77 -16.52 14.29
C ILE A 18 -2.76 -17.66 14.08
N VAL A 19 -3.20 -18.91 14.19
CA VAL A 19 -2.34 -20.08 13.91
C VAL A 19 -1.91 -20.09 12.45
N ALA A 20 -2.85 -19.95 11.51
CA ALA A 20 -2.55 -19.92 10.09
C ALA A 20 -1.58 -18.77 9.71
N LEU A 21 -1.77 -17.57 10.28
CA LEU A 21 -0.86 -16.45 10.04
C LEU A 21 0.56 -16.75 10.53
N ARG A 22 0.72 -17.40 11.70
CA ARG A 22 2.05 -17.82 12.17
C ARG A 22 2.69 -18.83 11.24
N GLU A 23 1.93 -19.83 10.79
CA GLU A 23 2.43 -20.83 9.84
C GLU A 23 2.89 -20.19 8.53
N ILE A 24 2.11 -19.25 7.97
CA ILE A 24 2.45 -18.51 6.75
C ILE A 24 3.71 -17.65 6.95
N LEU A 25 3.82 -16.98 8.10
CA LEU A 25 4.95 -16.09 8.40
C LEU A 25 6.25 -16.87 8.63
N ASP A 26 6.16 -18.09 9.18
CA ASP A 26 7.29 -18.98 9.42
C ASP A 26 7.71 -19.75 8.14
N ASP A 27 6.75 -20.19 7.33
CA ASP A 27 6.98 -21.00 6.11
C ASP A 27 5.95 -20.66 5.00
N PRO A 28 6.17 -19.58 4.22
CA PRO A 28 5.23 -19.16 3.19
C PRO A 28 5.17 -20.18 2.04
N SER A 29 3.95 -20.60 1.70
CA SER A 29 3.70 -21.62 0.67
C SER A 29 3.82 -21.09 -0.76
N LEU A 30 3.71 -19.77 -0.96
CA LEU A 30 3.78 -19.12 -2.26
C LEU A 30 5.19 -18.61 -2.56
N PRO A 31 5.95 -19.27 -3.46
CA PRO A 31 7.07 -18.60 -4.12
C PRO A 31 6.49 -17.50 -5.01
N VAL A 32 6.55 -16.24 -4.57
CA VAL A 32 6.23 -15.10 -5.43
C VAL A 32 7.35 -15.02 -6.45
N GLY A 33 7.13 -15.61 -7.62
CA GLY A 33 8.12 -15.77 -8.68
C GLY A 33 8.58 -14.48 -9.36
N THR A 34 8.47 -13.32 -8.72
CA THR A 34 8.59 -12.03 -9.40
C THR A 34 9.60 -11.05 -8.84
N THR A 35 10.38 -11.30 -7.77
CA THR A 35 11.61 -10.50 -7.52
C THR A 35 12.46 -11.00 -6.34
N VAL A 36 13.76 -11.20 -6.63
CA VAL A 36 14.91 -11.40 -5.72
C VAL A 36 15.03 -12.77 -5.05
N GLU A 37 15.95 -13.60 -5.55
CA GLU A 37 16.57 -14.66 -4.72
C GLU A 37 17.28 -13.96 -3.55
N GLY A 38 16.75 -14.08 -2.33
CA GLY A 38 17.33 -13.43 -1.15
C GLY A 38 16.30 -13.10 -0.05
N PRO A 39 16.75 -12.47 1.06
CA PRO A 39 15.91 -12.15 2.21
C PRO A 39 14.68 -11.30 1.89
N ASP A 40 14.80 -10.36 0.94
CA ASP A 40 13.69 -9.47 0.56
C ASP A 40 12.58 -10.21 -0.21
N GLY A 41 12.95 -11.17 -1.08
CA GLY A 41 11.97 -12.00 -1.79
C GLY A 41 11.15 -12.86 -0.83
N GLN A 42 11.79 -13.44 0.20
CA GLN A 42 11.10 -14.20 1.24
C GLN A 42 10.16 -13.31 2.06
N ARG A 43 10.62 -12.09 2.42
CA ARG A 43 9.81 -11.10 3.10
C ARG A 43 8.57 -10.69 2.28
N ILE A 44 8.72 -10.48 0.97
CA ILE A 44 7.59 -10.13 0.09
C ILE A 44 6.60 -11.29 -0.01
N SER A 45 7.09 -12.51 -0.20
CA SER A 45 6.28 -13.73 -0.26
C SER A 45 5.41 -13.91 0.98
N ARG A 46 6.02 -13.89 2.18
CA ARG A 46 5.28 -14.06 3.44
C ARG A 46 4.24 -12.96 3.66
N LEU A 47 4.57 -11.71 3.31
CA LEU A 47 3.67 -10.57 3.53
C LEU A 47 2.46 -10.61 2.59
N ARG A 48 2.68 -10.96 1.31
CA ARG A 48 1.60 -11.15 0.34
C ARG A 48 0.66 -12.26 0.78
N GLU A 49 1.20 -13.43 1.14
CA GLU A 49 0.40 -14.58 1.55
C GLU A 49 -0.36 -14.31 2.87
N ALA A 50 0.26 -13.64 3.84
CA ALA A 50 -0.39 -13.27 5.09
C ALA A 50 -1.53 -12.26 4.85
N LEU A 51 -1.34 -11.29 3.96
CA LEU A 51 -2.39 -10.34 3.60
C LEU A 51 -3.54 -11.02 2.84
N ASP A 52 -3.24 -11.92 1.90
CA ASP A 52 -4.23 -12.74 1.20
C ASP A 52 -5.08 -13.55 2.18
N HIS A 53 -4.46 -14.13 3.21
CA HIS A 53 -5.17 -14.81 4.28
C HIS A 53 -6.11 -13.85 5.03
N LEU A 54 -5.62 -12.68 5.44
CA LEU A 54 -6.43 -11.66 6.13
C LEU A 54 -7.63 -11.19 5.30
N VAL A 55 -7.46 -11.05 3.99
CA VAL A 55 -8.54 -10.72 3.05
C VAL A 55 -9.54 -11.88 2.95
N THR A 56 -9.06 -13.11 2.84
CA THR A 56 -9.89 -14.32 2.72
C THR A 56 -10.79 -14.50 3.94
N VAL A 57 -10.26 -14.31 5.14
CA VAL A 57 -11.03 -14.38 6.40
C VAL A 57 -11.78 -13.08 6.71
N ARG A 58 -11.73 -12.09 5.81
CA ARG A 58 -12.37 -10.78 5.92
C ARG A 58 -11.97 -9.99 7.16
N ALA A 59 -10.79 -10.23 7.70
CA ALA A 59 -10.26 -9.47 8.84
C ALA A 59 -10.12 -7.98 8.50
N GLY A 60 -9.78 -7.66 7.25
CA GLY A 60 -9.69 -6.28 6.75
C GLY A 60 -11.04 -5.57 6.59
N ALA A 61 -12.18 -6.28 6.56
CA ALA A 61 -13.50 -5.64 6.47
C ALA A 61 -13.82 -4.83 7.73
N ALA A 62 -13.39 -5.31 8.91
CA ALA A 62 -13.58 -4.61 10.18
C ALA A 62 -12.84 -3.26 10.22
N VAL A 63 -11.71 -3.13 9.52
CA VAL A 63 -10.95 -1.87 9.39
C VAL A 63 -11.75 -0.81 8.66
N ILE A 64 -12.48 -1.22 7.61
CA ILE A 64 -13.27 -0.32 6.78
C ILE A 64 -14.49 0.20 7.54
N GLU A 65 -15.08 -0.64 8.39
CA GLU A 65 -16.30 -0.31 9.13
C GLU A 65 -16.04 0.48 10.42
N SER A 66 -14.85 0.39 11.01
CA SER A 66 -14.50 1.10 12.24
C SER A 66 -13.01 1.39 12.40
N ALA A 67 -12.67 2.67 12.61
CA ALA A 67 -11.31 3.10 12.89
C ALA A 67 -10.74 2.48 14.19
N GLU A 68 -11.58 2.25 15.20
CA GLU A 68 -11.21 1.61 16.46
C GLU A 68 -10.93 0.11 16.27
N ALA A 69 -11.76 -0.59 15.49
CA ALA A 69 -11.54 -1.99 15.14
C ALA A 69 -10.23 -2.16 14.35
N GLY A 70 -9.95 -1.25 13.42
CA GLY A 70 -8.67 -1.22 12.72
C GLY A 70 -7.48 -1.03 13.67
N ALA A 71 -7.57 -0.11 14.63
CA ALA A 71 -6.50 0.08 15.62
C ALA A 71 -6.28 -1.14 16.53
N HIS A 72 -7.35 -1.86 16.90
CA HIS A 72 -7.23 -3.12 17.64
C HIS A 72 -6.55 -4.21 16.82
N LEU A 73 -6.95 -4.39 15.55
CA LEU A 73 -6.36 -5.36 14.65
C LEU A 73 -4.87 -5.11 14.45
N LEU A 74 -4.48 -3.85 14.20
CA LEU A 74 -3.07 -3.45 14.04
C LEU A 74 -2.24 -3.75 15.29
N ARG A 75 -2.75 -3.45 16.48
CA ARG A 75 -2.05 -3.73 17.75
C ARG A 75 -1.81 -5.21 17.98
N ALA A 76 -2.71 -6.07 17.53
CA ALA A 76 -2.53 -7.50 17.69
C ALA A 76 -1.61 -8.09 16.63
N LEU A 77 -1.72 -7.61 15.38
CA LEU A 77 -0.79 -8.01 14.34
C LEU A 77 0.63 -7.58 14.67
N SER A 78 0.85 -6.41 15.30
CA SER A 78 2.21 -5.99 15.69
C SER A 78 2.86 -6.86 16.76
N VAL A 79 2.08 -7.65 17.50
CA VAL A 79 2.59 -8.69 18.42
C VAL A 79 2.98 -9.96 17.65
N LEU A 80 2.33 -10.24 16.52
CA LEU A 80 2.65 -11.38 15.66
C LEU A 80 3.82 -11.09 14.72
N ASP A 81 3.72 -10.02 13.94
CA ASP A 81 4.72 -9.56 12.99
C ASP A 81 4.56 -8.06 12.71
N THR A 82 5.64 -7.30 12.90
CA THR A 82 5.63 -5.85 12.75
C THR A 82 5.50 -5.41 11.30
N ASP A 83 6.09 -6.14 10.36
CA ASP A 83 6.02 -5.79 8.93
C ASP A 83 4.58 -5.93 8.41
N LEU A 84 3.87 -7.00 8.81
CA LEU A 84 2.48 -7.22 8.45
C LEU A 84 1.57 -6.15 9.03
N ALA A 85 1.82 -5.74 10.27
CA ALA A 85 1.10 -4.62 10.88
C ALA A 85 1.35 -3.31 10.12
N ASP A 86 2.58 -3.02 9.73
CA ASP A 86 2.94 -1.82 8.96
C ASP A 86 2.33 -1.81 7.55
N VAL A 87 2.24 -2.98 6.90
CA VAL A 87 1.53 -3.13 5.63
C VAL A 87 0.04 -2.84 5.80
N LEU A 88 -0.59 -3.41 6.83
CA LEU A 88 -2.01 -3.19 7.07
C LEU A 88 -2.30 -1.73 7.49
N ASP A 89 -1.41 -1.08 8.22
CA ASP A 89 -1.58 0.32 8.63
C ASP A 89 -1.69 1.25 7.42
N ARG A 90 -0.92 0.98 6.35
CA ARG A 90 -1.04 1.69 5.07
C ARG A 90 -2.43 1.52 4.44
N HIS A 91 -3.00 0.30 4.47
CA HIS A 91 -4.37 0.05 4.00
C HIS A 91 -5.41 0.80 4.83
N VAL A 92 -5.27 0.77 6.16
CA VAL A 92 -6.13 1.51 7.09
C VAL A 92 -6.07 3.01 6.79
N GLY A 93 -4.87 3.55 6.59
CA GLY A 93 -4.63 4.95 6.23
C GLY A 93 -5.31 5.34 4.92
N ALA A 94 -5.20 4.52 3.87
CA ALA A 94 -5.87 4.77 2.59
C ALA A 94 -7.39 4.71 2.69
N VAL A 95 -7.94 3.73 3.41
CA VAL A 95 -9.38 3.66 3.63
C VAL A 95 -9.87 4.92 4.36
N ARG A 96 -9.18 5.34 5.43
CA ARG A 96 -9.54 6.54 6.19
C ARG A 96 -9.49 7.80 5.32
N ALA A 97 -8.41 7.99 4.57
CA ALA A 97 -8.24 9.14 3.68
C ALA A 97 -9.32 9.19 2.59
N LEU A 98 -9.73 8.04 2.05
CA LEU A 98 -10.62 7.94 0.90
C LEU A 98 -12.11 7.75 1.24
N SER A 99 -12.44 7.46 2.50
CA SER A 99 -13.82 7.23 2.93
C SER A 99 -14.68 8.50 2.87
N GLY A 100 -14.10 9.67 3.11
CA GLY A 100 -14.79 10.97 3.04
C GLY A 100 -14.77 11.62 1.65
N VAL A 101 -14.03 11.04 0.70
CA VAL A 101 -13.92 11.57 -0.67
C VAL A 101 -15.13 11.12 -1.49
N GLU A 102 -15.64 12.01 -2.36
CA GLU A 102 -16.73 11.68 -3.27
C GLU A 102 -16.42 10.42 -4.08
N ALA A 103 -17.45 9.61 -4.33
CA ALA A 103 -17.31 8.40 -5.10
C ALA A 103 -16.87 8.73 -6.54
N GLY A 104 -15.62 8.43 -6.84
CA GLY A 104 -15.03 8.51 -8.16
C GLY A 104 -14.41 7.18 -8.56
N ARG A 105 -14.16 6.98 -9.86
CA ARG A 105 -13.55 5.75 -10.37
C ARG A 105 -12.18 5.49 -9.75
N ALA A 106 -11.35 6.53 -9.68
CA ALA A 106 -10.02 6.49 -9.06
C ALA A 106 -10.06 6.01 -7.61
N ARG A 107 -10.89 6.66 -6.80
CA ARG A 107 -11.09 6.33 -5.37
C ARG A 107 -11.63 4.91 -5.20
N ASN A 108 -12.60 4.51 -6.02
CA ASN A 108 -13.18 3.17 -5.96
C ASN A 108 -12.21 2.08 -6.42
N ALA A 109 -11.33 2.37 -7.37
CA ALA A 109 -10.27 1.46 -7.79
C ALA A 109 -9.32 1.19 -6.62
N VAL A 110 -8.76 2.24 -6.00
CA VAL A 110 -7.84 2.09 -4.85
C VAL A 110 -8.50 1.34 -3.68
N LEU A 111 -9.75 1.63 -3.36
CA LEU A 111 -10.46 0.90 -2.29
C LEU A 111 -10.80 -0.54 -2.69
N GLY A 112 -11.03 -0.79 -3.98
CA GLY A 112 -11.18 -2.13 -4.53
C GLY A 112 -9.89 -2.93 -4.46
N ASP A 113 -8.75 -2.30 -4.77
CA ASP A 113 -7.41 -2.87 -4.67
C ASP A 113 -7.11 -3.26 -3.21
N VAL A 114 -7.34 -2.34 -2.26
CA VAL A 114 -7.27 -2.62 -0.81
C VAL A 114 -8.17 -3.78 -0.41
N GLY A 115 -9.41 -3.82 -0.92
CA GLY A 115 -10.36 -4.89 -0.62
C GLY A 115 -9.98 -6.26 -1.20
N ARG A 116 -9.12 -6.30 -2.22
CA ARG A 116 -8.58 -7.54 -2.79
C ARG A 116 -7.27 -7.98 -2.14
N GLY A 117 -6.62 -7.11 -1.36
CA GLY A 117 -5.31 -7.38 -0.77
C GLY A 117 -4.13 -6.89 -1.61
N ASP A 118 -4.38 -6.08 -2.64
CA ASP A 118 -3.30 -5.47 -3.43
C ASP A 118 -2.52 -4.51 -2.53
N LEU A 119 -1.19 -4.65 -2.51
CA LEU A 119 -0.32 -3.95 -1.59
C LEU A 119 -0.14 -2.49 -2.02
N ILE A 120 -0.50 -1.57 -1.15
CA ILE A 120 -0.37 -0.13 -1.40
C ILE A 120 0.73 0.52 -0.56
N ALA A 121 1.37 1.54 -1.13
CA ALA A 121 2.28 2.43 -0.42
C ALA A 121 1.85 3.88 -0.59
N PHE A 122 2.06 4.71 0.44
CA PHE A 122 2.06 6.16 0.28
C PHE A 122 3.47 6.65 0.00
N ALA A 123 3.61 7.51 -1.00
CA ALA A 123 4.84 8.25 -1.21
C ALA A 123 5.24 9.00 0.07
N SER A 124 6.48 8.85 0.53
CA SER A 124 7.01 9.61 1.66
C SER A 124 7.32 11.05 1.27
N THR A 125 7.73 11.27 0.02
CA THR A 125 7.98 12.60 -0.52
C THR A 125 7.84 12.58 -2.04
N VAL A 126 7.22 13.60 -2.62
CA VAL A 126 7.31 13.88 -4.05
C VAL A 126 8.41 14.93 -4.25
N ARG A 127 9.58 14.52 -4.76
CA ARG A 127 10.73 15.43 -4.97
C ARG A 127 10.49 16.34 -6.17
N GLN A 128 10.01 15.75 -7.25
CA GLN A 128 9.69 16.45 -8.48
C GLN A 128 8.45 15.82 -9.11
N TRP A 129 7.60 16.65 -9.68
CA TRP A 129 6.53 16.22 -10.55
C TRP A 129 6.25 17.29 -11.59
N ASN A 130 6.14 16.89 -12.85
CA ASN A 130 5.76 17.77 -13.94
C ASN A 130 4.83 17.05 -14.90
N TRP A 131 3.77 17.73 -15.32
CA TRP A 131 2.92 17.27 -16.41
C TRP A 131 3.47 17.83 -17.73
N ASP A 132 3.37 17.10 -18.83
CA ASP A 132 3.74 17.64 -20.16
C ASP A 132 2.99 18.94 -20.51
N GLU A 133 1.82 19.13 -19.90
CA GLU A 133 1.05 20.39 -19.95
C GLU A 133 0.42 20.70 -18.58
N VAL A 134 -0.74 20.11 -18.34
CA VAL A 134 -1.54 20.20 -17.12
C VAL A 134 -1.94 18.80 -16.70
N ALA A 135 -2.40 18.66 -15.46
CA ALA A 135 -2.97 17.41 -14.98
C ALA A 135 -4.15 16.95 -15.85
N PRO A 136 -4.39 15.63 -15.98
CA PRO A 136 -5.52 15.13 -16.74
C PRO A 136 -6.84 15.57 -16.07
N ASP A 137 -7.84 15.88 -16.90
CA ASP A 137 -9.18 16.27 -16.47
C ASP A 137 -10.26 15.62 -17.34
N SER A 138 -11.53 15.93 -17.09
CA SER A 138 -12.64 15.35 -17.85
C SER A 138 -12.67 15.75 -19.33
N VAL A 139 -12.00 16.83 -19.73
CA VAL A 139 -11.91 17.32 -21.11
C VAL A 139 -10.72 16.70 -21.83
N ARG A 140 -9.60 16.56 -21.12
CA ARG A 140 -8.33 16.03 -21.60
C ARG A 140 -7.88 14.91 -20.65
N PRO A 141 -8.45 13.71 -20.80
CA PRO A 141 -8.36 12.69 -19.78
C PRO A 141 -7.03 11.97 -19.75
N LEU A 142 -6.17 12.11 -20.76
CA LEU A 142 -4.87 11.45 -20.81
C LEU A 142 -3.75 12.48 -20.81
N ARG A 143 -2.82 12.36 -19.87
CA ARG A 143 -1.65 13.23 -19.74
C ARG A 143 -0.43 12.45 -19.31
N ARG A 144 0.74 12.89 -19.75
CA ARG A 144 2.01 12.32 -19.32
C ARG A 144 2.60 13.13 -18.18
N ALA A 145 3.25 12.44 -17.26
CA ALA A 145 4.04 13.05 -16.22
C ALA A 145 5.46 12.52 -16.19
N HIS A 146 6.35 13.40 -15.74
CA HIS A 146 7.70 13.09 -15.31
C HIS A 146 7.81 13.41 -13.83
N GLY A 147 8.61 12.67 -13.08
CA GLY A 147 8.73 12.93 -11.66
C GLY A 147 9.66 11.98 -10.93
N GLU A 148 9.96 12.34 -9.69
CA GLU A 148 10.73 11.55 -8.75
C GLU A 148 9.98 11.50 -7.42
N ILE A 149 9.71 10.28 -6.97
CA ILE A 149 8.89 10.03 -5.80
C ILE A 149 9.67 9.11 -4.88
N VAL A 150 9.73 9.47 -3.61
CA VAL A 150 10.36 8.67 -2.57
C VAL A 150 9.29 7.78 -1.95
N VAL A 151 9.60 6.50 -1.83
CA VAL A 151 8.75 5.48 -1.20
C VAL A 151 9.60 4.74 -0.17
N ASP A 152 8.99 4.43 0.96
CA ASP A 152 9.64 3.66 2.02
C ASP A 152 9.50 2.16 1.70
N ASP A 153 10.54 1.37 1.99
CA ASP A 153 10.67 -0.06 1.67
C ASP A 153 10.71 -0.42 0.17
N PHE A 154 11.01 -1.70 -0.10
CA PHE A 154 11.34 -2.23 -1.42
C PHE A 154 10.16 -2.24 -2.42
N PRO A 155 10.39 -1.84 -3.68
CA PRO A 155 9.34 -1.71 -4.69
C PRO A 155 8.64 -2.99 -5.13
N GLY A 156 9.28 -4.16 -5.07
CA GLY A 156 8.64 -5.43 -5.43
C GLY A 156 7.55 -5.86 -4.44
N LEU A 157 7.39 -5.14 -3.32
CA LEU A 157 6.28 -5.35 -2.40
C LEU A 157 4.97 -4.78 -2.98
N TYR A 158 4.98 -3.57 -3.54
CA TYR A 158 3.78 -2.78 -3.77
C TYR A 158 3.21 -2.89 -5.19
N ASP A 159 1.88 -3.00 -5.29
CA ASP A 159 1.12 -2.99 -6.54
C ASP A 159 0.72 -1.56 -6.97
N THR A 160 0.49 -0.68 -6.00
CA THR A 160 0.13 0.73 -6.22
C THR A 160 0.83 1.69 -5.25
N VAL A 161 1.38 2.78 -5.78
CA VAL A 161 1.91 3.92 -5.01
C VAL A 161 0.92 5.07 -5.07
N LEU A 162 0.56 5.63 -3.92
CA LEU A 162 -0.31 6.78 -3.77
C LEU A 162 0.55 8.02 -3.49
N ALA A 163 0.61 8.95 -4.43
CA ALA A 163 1.43 10.15 -4.33
C ALA A 163 0.55 11.41 -4.21
N TRP A 164 0.67 12.13 -3.09
CA TRP A 164 -0.06 13.39 -2.93
C TRP A 164 0.65 14.52 -3.67
N HIS A 165 -0.10 15.29 -4.45
CA HIS A 165 0.43 16.38 -5.25
C HIS A 165 -0.36 17.68 -4.96
N PRO A 166 0.22 18.63 -4.19
CA PRO A 166 -0.47 19.86 -3.77
C PRO A 166 -0.93 20.71 -4.95
N GLY A 167 -0.13 20.77 -6.02
CA GLY A 167 -0.42 21.61 -7.18
C GLY A 167 -1.66 21.19 -7.98
N ILE A 168 -2.22 20.02 -7.70
CA ILE A 168 -3.50 19.56 -8.29
C ILE A 168 -4.57 19.33 -7.22
N GLY A 169 -4.25 19.55 -5.94
CA GLY A 169 -5.16 19.29 -4.82
C GLY A 169 -5.64 17.83 -4.79
N GLY A 170 -4.75 16.86 -5.02
CA GLY A 170 -5.15 15.48 -5.17
C GLY A 170 -4.06 14.45 -4.95
N LEU A 171 -4.52 13.21 -4.80
CA LEU A 171 -3.71 11.99 -4.73
C LEU A 171 -3.67 11.34 -6.12
N VAL A 172 -2.49 10.96 -6.58
CA VAL A 172 -2.32 10.23 -7.83
C VAL A 172 -2.05 8.76 -7.52
N ALA A 173 -2.87 7.87 -8.06
CA ALA A 173 -2.68 6.43 -7.97
C ALA A 173 -1.77 5.93 -9.10
N ILE A 174 -0.60 5.44 -8.73
CA ILE A 174 0.45 5.02 -9.66
C ILE A 174 0.62 3.52 -9.53
N SER A 175 0.10 2.76 -10.49
CA SER A 175 0.33 1.33 -10.49
C SER A 175 1.77 1.00 -10.90
N THR A 176 2.43 0.13 -10.14
CA THR A 176 3.88 -0.12 -10.24
C THR A 176 4.30 -0.89 -11.49
N HIS A 177 3.34 -1.47 -12.23
CA HIS A 177 3.58 -2.17 -13.49
C HIS A 177 3.44 -1.30 -14.74
N ARG A 178 3.25 0.03 -14.59
CA ARG A 178 3.16 0.95 -15.73
C ARG A 178 4.49 1.05 -16.49
N GLN A 179 4.39 1.25 -17.80
CA GLN A 179 5.54 1.58 -18.62
C GLN A 179 6.09 2.97 -18.25
N GLY A 180 7.41 3.12 -18.26
CA GLY A 180 8.10 4.37 -17.94
C GLY A 180 8.41 4.55 -16.45
N LEU A 181 8.22 3.49 -15.65
CA LEU A 181 8.63 3.46 -14.24
C LEU A 181 10.00 2.81 -14.09
N SER A 182 10.87 3.44 -13.32
CA SER A 182 12.11 2.84 -12.84
C SER A 182 12.29 3.10 -11.35
N TRP A 183 13.05 2.22 -10.70
CA TRP A 183 13.27 2.26 -9.26
C TRP A 183 14.76 2.21 -8.97
N GLU A 184 15.21 3.08 -8.06
CA GLU A 184 16.59 3.10 -7.59
C GLU A 184 16.63 3.29 -6.07
N PRO A 185 17.60 2.67 -5.37
CA PRO A 185 17.84 2.94 -3.95
C PRO A 185 18.14 4.42 -3.73
N ALA A 186 17.51 5.06 -2.73
CA ALA A 186 17.74 6.48 -2.46
C ALA A 186 19.19 6.79 -2.07
N ASP A 187 19.86 5.84 -1.41
CA ASP A 187 21.24 5.96 -0.92
C ASP A 187 22.27 5.21 -1.81
N GLY A 188 21.82 4.63 -2.93
CA GLY A 188 22.67 3.92 -3.90
C GLY A 188 23.05 2.47 -3.54
N ASP A 189 22.64 1.96 -2.38
CA ASP A 189 22.82 0.55 -1.98
C ASP A 189 21.47 -0.17 -1.91
N ALA A 190 21.27 -1.16 -2.79
CA ALA A 190 20.01 -1.90 -2.88
C ALA A 190 19.81 -2.90 -1.74
N GLU A 191 20.87 -3.45 -1.16
CA GLU A 191 20.77 -4.53 -0.16
C GLU A 191 20.38 -4.01 1.24
N SER A 192 20.58 -2.71 1.50
CA SER A 192 20.21 -2.07 2.77
C SER A 192 19.22 -0.92 2.61
N ALA A 193 18.61 -0.75 1.43
CA ALA A 193 17.73 0.38 1.17
C ALA A 193 16.35 0.21 1.82
N HIS A 194 16.11 1.03 2.83
CA HIS A 194 14.77 1.26 3.41
C HIS A 194 14.00 2.36 2.67
N THR A 195 14.59 2.94 1.63
CA THR A 195 14.00 4.06 0.89
C THR A 195 14.40 3.98 -0.57
N TRP A 196 13.40 4.11 -1.44
CA TRP A 196 13.53 3.94 -2.88
C TRP A 196 12.98 5.16 -3.61
N VAL A 197 13.60 5.49 -4.74
CA VAL A 197 13.16 6.55 -5.65
C VAL A 197 12.48 5.88 -6.84
N LEU A 198 11.19 6.14 -6.99
CA LEU A 198 10.40 5.86 -8.19
C LEU A 198 10.54 7.04 -9.15
N THR A 199 11.15 6.78 -10.31
CA THR A 199 11.24 7.75 -11.40
C THR A 199 10.13 7.50 -12.41
N LEU A 200 9.43 8.56 -12.79
CA LEU A 200 8.47 8.59 -13.88
C LEU A 200 9.13 9.20 -15.11
N ASP A 201 9.25 8.42 -16.18
CA ASP A 201 9.66 8.90 -17.50
C ASP A 201 8.49 8.81 -18.48
N ALA A 202 7.86 9.96 -18.75
CA ALA A 202 6.75 10.11 -19.70
C ALA A 202 5.56 9.17 -19.40
N VAL A 203 5.29 8.89 -18.13
CA VAL A 203 4.26 7.94 -17.69
C VAL A 203 2.88 8.53 -17.98
N THR A 204 2.03 7.75 -18.64
CA THR A 204 0.67 8.20 -18.97
C THR A 204 -0.29 7.95 -17.82
N PHE A 205 -1.04 8.98 -17.46
CA PHE A 205 -2.11 8.97 -16.47
C PHE A 205 -3.44 9.33 -17.12
N HIS A 206 -4.49 8.64 -16.68
CA HIS A 206 -5.87 8.99 -16.94
C HIS A 206 -6.40 9.95 -15.85
N ALA A 207 -7.45 10.73 -16.13
CA ALA A 207 -8.14 11.54 -15.11
C ALA A 207 -8.68 10.66 -13.97
N ASP A 208 -8.99 9.38 -14.27
CA ASP A 208 -9.39 8.35 -13.30
C ASP A 208 -8.21 7.80 -12.46
N ASP A 209 -7.00 8.33 -12.63
CA ASP A 209 -5.87 8.07 -11.72
C ASP A 209 -5.72 9.16 -10.66
N VAL A 210 -6.48 10.25 -10.78
CA VAL A 210 -6.43 11.40 -9.88
C VAL A 210 -7.63 11.38 -8.95
N ILE A 211 -7.36 11.41 -7.66
CA ILE A 211 -8.36 11.45 -6.60
C ILE A 211 -8.32 12.84 -5.97
N PRO A 212 -9.41 13.63 -6.04
CA PRO A 212 -9.48 14.91 -5.34
C PRO A 212 -9.27 14.70 -3.84
N LEU A 213 -8.24 15.34 -3.29
CA LEU A 213 -7.86 15.24 -1.88
C LEU A 213 -7.07 16.49 -1.47
N ASP A 214 -7.67 17.29 -0.59
CA ASP A 214 -7.17 18.61 -0.22
C ASP A 214 -6.00 18.60 0.77
N HIS A 215 -5.63 17.43 1.29
CA HIS A 215 -4.56 17.25 2.26
C HIS A 215 -3.71 16.01 1.98
N ASP A 216 -2.47 16.04 2.49
CA ASP A 216 -1.58 14.87 2.46
C ASP A 216 -2.06 13.83 3.50
N PRO A 217 -2.44 12.61 3.08
CA PRO A 217 -2.93 11.59 4.00
C PRO A 217 -1.88 11.12 5.01
N ARG A 218 -0.57 11.32 4.74
CA ARG A 218 0.50 11.01 5.70
C ARG A 218 0.65 12.06 6.80
N ARG A 219 0.10 13.27 6.63
CA ARG A 219 0.25 14.40 7.58
C ARG A 219 -1.01 14.69 8.40
N ALA A 220 -2.12 13.98 8.13
CA ALA A 220 -3.40 14.23 8.77
C ALA A 220 -3.52 13.66 10.19
N TYR A 221 -2.47 13.02 10.72
CA TYR A 221 -2.46 12.36 12.02
C TYR A 221 -1.12 12.55 12.74
#